data_AF-A0A9W8JW00-F1
#
_entry.id   AF-A0A9W8JW00-F1
#
_cell.length_a   1.000
_cell.length_b   1.000
_cell.length_c   1.000
_cell.angle_alpha   90.00
_cell.angle_beta   90.00
_cell.angle_gamma   90.00
#
_symmetry.space_group_name_H-M   'P 1'
#
loop_
_entity.id
_entity.type
_entity.pdbx_description
1 polymer ?
#
loop_
_entity_poly.entity_id
_entity_poly.type
_entity_poly.pdbx_seq_one_letter_code
_entity_poly.pdbx_strand_id
1 'polypeptide(L)'
;MTKCTPDLHNSARLYSLSTYLWGATKDEKYRTAAIQSARWMESLNINANNIVLDTVHANDCSRSPANWIFTYNSGKYVEGLSVLTDITGDTHWRNLMVKIIAAAVKSAPWQAIFIRGLAEVYTRSSSTGNLRPLLRSYIDVQFNALLDLAANGSTYSSTWRGPPQAFTTWGQLAALDVFASAIVAN
;
A
#
# COMPACT_ATOMS: atom_id res chain seq x y z
N MET A 1 9.51 31.67 -1.98
CA MET A 1 9.40 30.39 -1.23
C MET A 1 8.37 29.53 -1.91
N THR A 2 8.79 28.48 -2.59
CA THR A 2 7.88 27.52 -3.22
C THR A 2 7.36 26.61 -2.11
N LYS A 3 6.09 26.80 -1.69
CA LYS A 3 5.46 25.94 -0.68
C LYS A 3 5.38 24.52 -1.26
N CYS A 4 6.04 23.55 -0.63
CA CYS A 4 5.71 22.14 -0.88
C CYS A 4 4.31 21.91 -0.32
N THR A 5 3.35 21.57 -1.18
CA THR A 5 1.95 21.32 -0.79
C THR A 5 1.87 20.26 0.32
N PRO A 6 1.02 20.43 1.36
CA PRO A 6 1.07 19.59 2.54
C PRO A 6 0.37 18.24 2.34
N ASP A 7 0.96 17.23 2.98
CA ASP A 7 0.35 16.00 3.50
C ASP A 7 0.24 14.80 2.54
N LEU A 8 0.88 13.72 2.96
CA LEU A 8 1.08 12.48 2.24
C LEU A 8 -0.08 11.53 2.32
N HIS A 9 -0.75 11.50 3.48
CA HIS A 9 -1.95 10.72 3.63
C HIS A 9 -3.02 11.24 2.69
N ASN A 10 -3.10 12.57 2.56
CA ASN A 10 -3.98 13.22 1.60
C ASN A 10 -3.50 13.03 0.17
N SER A 11 -2.19 13.05 -0.10
CA SER A 11 -1.66 12.86 -1.47
C SER A 11 -1.85 11.43 -1.98
N ALA A 12 -1.56 10.40 -1.18
CA ALA A 12 -1.80 9.01 -1.55
C ALA A 12 -3.30 8.70 -1.65
N ARG A 13 -4.14 9.25 -0.76
CA ARG A 13 -5.61 9.10 -0.85
C ARG A 13 -6.20 9.84 -2.04
N LEU A 14 -5.80 11.09 -2.28
CA LEU A 14 -6.23 11.89 -3.42
C LEU A 14 -5.81 11.21 -4.72
N TYR A 15 -4.61 10.67 -4.75
CA TYR A 15 -4.09 9.87 -5.84
C TYR A 15 -4.97 8.64 -6.11
N SER A 16 -5.13 7.74 -5.13
CA SER A 16 -5.95 6.53 -5.28
C SER A 16 -7.41 6.88 -5.64
N LEU A 17 -7.98 7.90 -4.99
CA LEU A 17 -9.34 8.37 -5.30
C LEU A 17 -9.44 8.87 -6.74
N SER A 18 -8.48 9.67 -7.20
CA SER A 18 -8.46 10.18 -8.57
C SER A 18 -8.33 9.06 -9.60
N THR A 19 -7.54 8.02 -9.30
CA THR A 19 -7.46 6.84 -10.19
C THR A 19 -8.78 6.09 -10.29
N TYR A 20 -9.47 5.87 -9.17
CA TYR A 20 -10.78 5.22 -9.16
C TYR A 20 -11.86 6.07 -9.84
N LEU A 21 -11.86 7.38 -9.60
CA LEU A 21 -12.80 8.31 -10.22
C LEU A 21 -12.64 8.34 -11.73
N TRP A 22 -11.42 8.43 -12.27
CA TRP A 22 -11.23 8.29 -13.72
C TRP A 22 -11.71 6.92 -14.22
N GLY A 23 -11.42 5.85 -13.47
CA GLY A 23 -11.87 4.50 -13.81
C GLY A 23 -13.38 4.43 -14.02
N ALA A 24 -14.14 5.07 -13.13
CA ALA A 24 -15.60 5.09 -13.13
C ALA A 24 -16.21 6.12 -14.11
N THR A 25 -15.64 7.33 -14.21
CA THR A 25 -16.27 8.44 -14.94
C THR A 25 -15.67 8.71 -16.32
N LYS A 26 -14.44 8.26 -16.56
CA LYS A 26 -13.62 8.59 -17.74
C LYS A 26 -13.36 10.10 -17.91
N ASP A 27 -13.52 10.90 -16.86
CA ASP A 27 -13.23 12.34 -16.89
C ASP A 27 -11.72 12.59 -16.71
N GLU A 28 -11.08 13.13 -17.76
CA GLU A 28 -9.62 13.33 -17.83
C GLU A 28 -9.04 14.20 -16.71
N LYS A 29 -9.85 15.03 -16.03
CA LYS A 29 -9.38 15.81 -14.88
C LYS A 29 -8.86 14.89 -13.76
N TYR A 30 -9.49 13.74 -13.57
CA TYR A 30 -9.10 12.77 -12.54
C TYR A 30 -7.84 12.00 -12.93
N ARG A 31 -7.68 11.66 -14.22
CA ARG A 31 -6.42 11.07 -14.72
C ARG A 31 -5.25 12.04 -14.58
N THR A 32 -5.48 13.30 -14.91
CA THR A 32 -4.48 14.36 -14.76
C THR A 32 -4.07 14.53 -13.29
N ALA A 33 -5.04 14.61 -12.37
CA ALA A 33 -4.79 14.69 -10.94
C ALA A 33 -4.04 13.47 -10.40
N ALA A 34 -4.41 12.26 -10.85
CA ALA A 34 -3.73 11.02 -10.46
C ALA A 34 -2.26 11.01 -10.89
N ILE A 35 -1.96 11.34 -12.15
CA ILE A 35 -0.59 11.36 -12.68
C ILE A 35 0.27 12.41 -11.95
N GLN A 36 -0.27 13.60 -11.72
CA GLN A 36 0.46 14.66 -11.00
C GLN A 36 0.77 14.25 -9.55
N SER A 37 -0.21 13.66 -8.86
CA SER A 37 -0.04 13.19 -7.48
C SER A 37 0.99 12.05 -7.41
N ALA A 38 0.96 11.12 -8.37
CA ALA A 38 1.92 10.02 -8.44
C ALA A 38 3.37 10.52 -8.65
N ARG A 39 3.58 11.48 -9.56
CA ARG A 39 4.89 12.10 -9.81
C ARG A 39 5.41 12.89 -8.61
N TRP A 40 4.52 13.60 -7.91
CA TRP A 40 4.88 14.32 -6.70
C TRP A 40 5.37 13.35 -5.61
N MET A 41 4.62 12.27 -5.38
CA MET A 41 5.00 11.22 -4.41
C MET A 41 6.34 10.59 -4.77
N GLU A 42 6.54 10.22 -6.03
CA GLU A 42 7.79 9.65 -6.54
C GLU A 42 8.99 10.57 -6.31
N SER A 43 8.83 11.86 -6.60
CA SER A 43 9.93 12.84 -6.54
C SER A 43 10.28 13.28 -5.12
N LEU A 44 9.31 13.33 -4.21
CA LEU A 44 9.50 14.01 -2.93
C LEU A 44 9.40 13.10 -1.71
N ASN A 45 8.80 11.91 -1.81
CA ASN A 45 8.50 11.14 -0.61
C ASN A 45 8.73 9.62 -0.73
N ILE A 46 9.70 9.26 -1.56
CA ILE A 46 10.28 7.93 -1.61
C ILE A 46 11.77 8.06 -1.25
N ASN A 47 12.26 7.20 -0.36
CA ASN A 47 13.68 7.17 -0.03
C ASN A 47 14.48 6.32 -1.03
N ALA A 48 15.81 6.33 -0.92
CA ALA A 48 16.69 5.57 -1.82
C ALA A 48 16.46 4.04 -1.82
N ASN A 49 15.78 3.52 -0.79
CA ASN A 49 15.43 2.11 -0.66
C ASN A 49 14.03 1.79 -1.22
N ASN A 50 13.36 2.73 -1.88
CA ASN A 50 11.98 2.61 -2.40
C ASN A 50 10.91 2.43 -1.32
N ILE A 51 11.15 2.95 -0.12
CA ILE A 51 10.13 3.03 0.92
C ILE A 51 9.45 4.39 0.84
N VAL A 52 8.11 4.38 0.82
CA VAL A 52 7.30 5.59 0.93
C VAL A 52 7.42 6.11 2.36
N LEU A 53 7.96 7.31 2.51
CA LEU A 53 8.14 7.96 3.81
C LEU A 53 6.80 8.45 4.36
N ASP A 54 6.80 9.01 5.57
CA ASP A 54 5.56 9.40 6.23
C ASP A 54 5.10 10.81 5.86
N THR A 55 5.97 11.81 6.00
CA THR A 55 5.57 13.21 5.95
C THR A 55 6.56 14.05 5.15
N VAL A 56 6.04 15.02 4.38
CA VAL A 56 6.77 16.20 3.91
C VAL A 56 6.24 17.41 4.66
N HIS A 57 7.12 18.13 5.35
CA HIS A 57 6.77 19.32 6.10
C HIS A 57 6.56 20.51 5.15
N ALA A 58 5.36 21.11 5.18
CA ALA A 58 5.00 22.15 4.22
C ALA A 58 5.74 23.49 4.39
N ASN A 59 6.31 23.72 5.56
CA ASN A 59 7.04 24.94 5.89
C ASN A 59 8.47 24.94 5.32
N ASP A 60 9.13 23.78 5.19
CA ASP A 60 10.54 23.69 4.80
C ASP A 60 10.86 22.54 3.81
N CYS A 61 9.86 21.78 3.37
CA CYS A 61 9.99 20.62 2.50
C CYS A 61 10.87 19.49 3.08
N SER A 62 11.20 19.53 4.37
CA SER A 62 11.90 18.44 5.02
C SER A 62 11.00 17.21 5.09
N ARG A 63 11.63 16.03 5.16
CA ARG A 63 10.93 14.74 5.17
C ARG A 63 11.00 14.13 6.56
N SER A 64 10.01 13.31 6.89
CA SER A 64 10.07 12.45 8.07
C SER A 64 11.34 11.58 8.06
N PRO A 65 11.89 11.23 9.23
CA PRO A 65 13.04 10.33 9.32
C PRO A 65 12.89 9.06 8.49
N ALA A 66 13.95 8.61 7.82
CA ALA A 66 13.90 7.44 6.94
C ALA A 66 13.62 6.11 7.67
N ASN A 67 13.75 6.10 9.00
CA ASN A 67 13.43 4.97 9.86
C ASN A 67 11.99 5.00 10.40
N TRP A 68 11.19 6.03 10.10
CA TRP A 68 9.74 6.04 10.35
C TRP A 68 9.03 5.27 9.23
N ILE A 69 9.16 3.96 9.29
CA ILE A 69 8.63 3.07 8.26
C ILE A 69 7.24 2.60 8.68
N PHE A 70 6.23 3.11 7.97
CA PHE A 70 4.85 2.66 8.12
C PHE A 70 4.40 1.96 6.84
N THR A 71 4.02 0.70 6.95
CA THR A 71 3.67 -0.14 5.78
C THR A 71 2.39 0.37 5.09
N TYR A 72 1.49 1.07 5.80
CA TYR A 72 0.31 1.69 5.19
C TYR A 72 0.64 2.73 4.11
N ASN A 73 1.73 3.50 4.26
CA ASN A 73 2.12 4.53 3.28
C ASN A 73 2.47 3.88 1.94
N SER A 74 3.29 2.84 1.99
CA SER A 74 3.63 2.05 0.80
C SER A 74 2.42 1.29 0.26
N GLY A 75 1.56 0.76 1.13
CA GLY A 75 0.33 0.07 0.75
C GLY A 75 -0.63 0.93 -0.05
N LYS A 76 -0.93 2.14 0.44
CA LYS A 76 -1.83 3.06 -0.27
C LYS A 76 -1.28 3.56 -1.58
N TYR A 77 0.01 3.84 -1.62
CA TYR A 77 0.64 4.26 -2.86
C TYR A 77 0.64 3.13 -3.90
N VAL A 78 0.93 1.89 -3.49
CA VAL A 78 0.86 0.71 -4.36
C VAL A 78 -0.56 0.42 -4.85
N GLU A 79 -1.58 0.56 -4.00
CA GLU A 79 -2.99 0.43 -4.39
C GLU A 79 -3.37 1.43 -5.50
N GLY A 80 -2.94 2.68 -5.39
CA GLY A 80 -3.15 3.64 -6.47
C GLY A 80 -2.33 3.32 -7.73
N LEU A 81 -1.08 2.83 -7.56
CA LEU A 81 -0.21 2.48 -8.68
C LEU A 81 -0.77 1.32 -9.50
N SER A 82 -1.40 0.33 -8.90
CA SER A 82 -2.02 -0.76 -9.65
C SER A 82 -3.11 -0.25 -10.58
N VAL A 83 -3.96 0.67 -10.12
CA VAL A 83 -4.98 1.32 -10.97
C VAL A 83 -4.30 2.21 -12.00
N LEU A 84 -3.31 3.03 -11.62
CA LEU A 84 -2.61 3.92 -12.54
C LEU A 84 -1.94 3.14 -13.69
N THR A 85 -1.35 1.98 -13.40
CA THR A 85 -0.73 1.12 -14.41
C THR A 85 -1.73 0.54 -15.39
N ASP A 86 -2.91 0.17 -14.92
CA ASP A 86 -3.98 -0.34 -15.77
C ASP A 86 -4.51 0.74 -16.72
N ILE A 87 -4.72 1.95 -16.21
CA ILE A 87 -5.33 3.04 -16.97
C ILE A 87 -4.37 3.75 -17.94
N THR A 88 -3.07 3.73 -17.64
CA THR A 88 -2.06 4.37 -18.49
C THR A 88 -1.35 3.39 -19.42
N GLY A 89 -1.25 2.11 -19.04
CA GLY A 89 -0.37 1.15 -19.71
C GLY A 89 1.13 1.42 -19.50
N ASP A 90 1.49 2.44 -18.72
CA ASP A 90 2.88 2.91 -18.59
C ASP A 90 3.72 1.93 -17.76
N THR A 91 4.85 1.51 -18.34
CA THR A 91 5.79 0.58 -17.70
C THR A 91 6.58 1.22 -16.57
N HIS A 92 6.74 2.55 -16.57
CA HIS A 92 7.38 3.30 -15.49
C HIS A 92 6.66 3.08 -14.16
N TRP A 93 5.35 3.31 -14.13
CA TRP A 93 4.53 3.11 -12.93
C TRP A 93 4.53 1.66 -12.47
N ARG A 94 4.55 0.71 -13.40
CA ARG A 94 4.62 -0.72 -13.10
C ARG A 94 5.94 -1.09 -12.44
N ASN A 95 7.05 -0.57 -12.96
CA ASN A 95 8.37 -0.80 -12.40
C ASN A 95 8.52 -0.16 -11.01
N LEU A 96 7.99 1.05 -10.83
CA LEU A 96 7.96 1.73 -9.53
C LEU A 96 7.16 0.92 -8.50
N MET A 97 5.95 0.48 -8.87
CA MET A 97 5.09 -0.35 -8.02
C MET A 97 5.81 -1.61 -7.53
N VAL A 98 6.45 -2.36 -8.43
CA VAL A 98 7.17 -3.59 -8.08
C VAL A 98 8.33 -3.31 -7.13
N LYS A 99 9.09 -2.22 -7.34
CA LYS A 99 10.19 -1.83 -6.43
C LYS A 99 9.69 -1.53 -5.03
N ILE A 100 8.58 -0.79 -4.91
CA ILE A 100 8.00 -0.42 -3.62
C ILE A 100 7.45 -1.65 -2.90
N ILE A 101 6.76 -2.55 -3.61
CA ILE A 101 6.31 -3.84 -3.05
C ILE A 101 7.52 -4.61 -2.51
N ALA A 102 8.56 -4.79 -3.32
CA ALA A 102 9.75 -5.56 -2.94
C ALA A 102 10.50 -4.96 -1.73
N ALA A 103 10.46 -3.65 -1.55
CA ALA A 103 11.02 -2.97 -0.38
C ALA A 103 10.10 -3.12 0.84
N ALA A 104 8.80 -2.86 0.68
CA ALA A 104 7.83 -2.84 1.76
C ALA A 104 7.61 -4.23 2.39
N VAL A 105 7.62 -5.31 1.60
CA VAL A 105 7.52 -6.69 2.12
C VAL A 105 8.68 -7.08 3.06
N LYS A 106 9.80 -6.36 2.99
CA LYS A 106 10.98 -6.57 3.85
C LYS A 106 10.95 -5.72 5.11
N SER A 107 10.02 -4.78 5.22
CA SER A 107 9.90 -3.85 6.35
C SER A 107 8.79 -4.30 7.32
N ALA A 108 9.04 -4.18 8.63
CA ALA A 108 8.06 -4.49 9.69
C ALA A 108 7.52 -3.18 10.33
N PRO A 109 6.31 -3.16 10.92
CA PRO A 109 5.34 -4.25 11.07
C PRO A 109 4.20 -4.22 10.03
N TRP A 110 3.69 -5.41 9.79
CA TRP A 110 2.64 -5.81 8.86
C TRP A 110 1.34 -5.11 9.20
N GLN A 111 0.91 -4.20 8.35
CA GLN A 111 -0.38 -3.55 8.51
C GLN A 111 -1.30 -4.03 7.40
N ALA A 112 -2.51 -4.34 7.81
CA ALA A 112 -3.62 -4.74 6.97
C ALA A 112 -3.85 -3.86 5.73
N ILE A 113 -3.60 -2.56 5.83
CA ILE A 113 -3.69 -1.63 4.70
C ILE A 113 -2.70 -1.99 3.58
N PHE A 114 -1.51 -2.48 3.92
CA PHE A 114 -0.55 -2.96 2.92
C PHE A 114 -1.06 -4.23 2.23
N ILE A 115 -1.61 -5.18 3.00
CA ILE A 115 -2.17 -6.42 2.46
C ILE A 115 -3.34 -6.14 1.50
N ARG A 116 -4.22 -5.20 1.84
CA ARG A 116 -5.28 -4.75 0.94
C ARG A 116 -4.72 -4.14 -0.36
N GLY A 117 -3.66 -3.33 -0.27
CA GLY A 117 -2.98 -2.81 -1.45
C GLY A 117 -2.39 -3.92 -2.33
N LEU A 118 -1.78 -4.96 -1.72
CA LEU A 118 -1.28 -6.13 -2.44
C LEU A 118 -2.40 -6.94 -3.11
N ALA A 119 -3.56 -7.08 -2.45
CA ALA A 119 -4.72 -7.75 -3.03
C ALA A 119 -5.25 -7.02 -4.27
N GLU A 120 -5.29 -5.68 -4.25
CA GLU A 120 -5.66 -4.89 -5.43
C GLU A 120 -4.62 -5.02 -6.55
N VAL A 121 -3.34 -5.11 -6.21
CA VAL A 121 -2.32 -5.43 -7.23
C VAL A 121 -2.59 -6.82 -7.80
N TYR A 122 -2.87 -7.82 -6.96
CA TYR A 122 -3.12 -9.20 -7.38
C TYR A 122 -4.30 -9.31 -8.37
N THR A 123 -5.42 -8.63 -8.12
CA THR A 123 -6.60 -8.65 -9.00
C THR A 123 -6.32 -8.05 -10.38
N ARG A 124 -5.41 -7.06 -10.45
CA ARG A 124 -5.02 -6.34 -11.67
C ARG A 124 -3.82 -6.94 -12.39
N SER A 125 -3.05 -7.77 -11.69
CA SER A 125 -1.79 -8.38 -12.13
C SER A 125 -1.94 -9.51 -13.16
N SER A 126 -3.03 -9.55 -13.94
CA SER A 126 -3.24 -10.57 -14.98
C SER A 126 -2.13 -10.61 -16.04
N SER A 127 -1.36 -9.53 -16.17
CA SER A 127 -0.23 -9.38 -17.11
C SER A 127 1.17 -9.48 -16.49
N THR A 128 1.32 -9.57 -15.17
CA THR A 128 2.64 -9.51 -14.50
C THR A 128 3.11 -10.87 -14.01
N GLY A 129 3.60 -11.70 -14.94
CA GLY A 129 4.17 -13.06 -14.76
C GLY A 129 4.37 -13.54 -13.31
N ASN A 130 5.59 -13.45 -12.78
CA ASN A 130 5.96 -13.99 -11.46
C ASN A 130 5.44 -13.16 -10.26
N LEU A 131 4.91 -11.95 -10.47
CA LEU A 131 4.45 -11.11 -9.37
C LEU A 131 3.19 -11.71 -8.71
N ARG A 132 2.26 -12.21 -9.52
CA ARG A 132 0.98 -12.72 -9.00
C ARG A 132 1.16 -13.93 -8.06
N PRO A 133 1.97 -14.96 -8.39
CA PRO A 133 2.30 -16.02 -7.43
C PRO A 133 2.98 -15.51 -6.15
N LEU A 134 3.91 -14.56 -6.25
CA LEU A 134 4.61 -14.00 -5.08
C LEU A 134 3.65 -13.27 -4.13
N LEU A 135 2.72 -12.48 -4.67
CA LEU A 135 1.71 -11.78 -3.89
C LEU A 135 0.79 -12.76 -3.17
N ARG A 136 0.33 -13.82 -3.86
CA ARG A 136 -0.47 -14.88 -3.25
C ARG A 136 0.29 -15.54 -2.10
N SER A 137 1.52 -16.00 -2.33
CA SER A 137 2.32 -16.65 -1.30
C SER A 137 2.54 -15.73 -0.08
N TYR A 138 2.76 -14.45 -0.30
CA TYR A 138 2.92 -13.50 0.81
C TYR A 138 1.63 -13.32 1.62
N ILE A 139 0.47 -13.21 0.95
CA ILE A 139 -0.85 -13.13 1.60
C ILE A 139 -1.13 -14.42 2.39
N ASP A 140 -0.85 -15.60 1.83
CA ASP A 140 -1.05 -16.89 2.50
C ASP A 140 -0.18 -17.01 3.76
N VAL A 141 1.07 -16.53 3.72
CA VAL A 141 1.94 -16.49 4.92
C VAL A 141 1.33 -15.59 6.00
N GLN A 142 0.73 -14.45 5.65
CA GLN A 142 0.08 -13.58 6.64
C GLN A 142 -1.20 -14.19 7.21
N PHE A 143 -1.97 -14.85 6.35
CA PHE A 143 -3.16 -15.59 6.74
C PHE A 143 -2.82 -16.66 7.77
N ASN A 144 -1.82 -17.51 7.49
CA ASN A 144 -1.41 -18.57 8.41
C ASN A 144 -0.83 -18.01 9.72
N ALA A 145 -0.03 -16.94 9.66
CA ALA A 145 0.48 -16.29 10.87
C ALA A 145 -0.65 -15.78 11.79
N LEU A 146 -1.75 -15.27 11.23
CA LEU A 146 -2.90 -14.85 12.02
C LEU A 146 -3.60 -16.02 12.71
N LEU A 147 -3.81 -17.12 11.99
CA LEU A 147 -4.46 -18.31 12.53
C LEU A 147 -3.62 -18.99 13.61
N ASP A 148 -2.32 -19.14 13.36
CA ASP A 148 -1.46 -20.00 14.19
C ASP A 148 -0.83 -19.24 15.36
N LEU A 149 -0.51 -17.95 15.18
CA LEU A 149 0.31 -17.19 16.12
C LEU A 149 -0.44 -16.01 16.77
N ALA A 150 -1.49 -15.50 16.11
CA ALA A 150 -2.17 -14.28 16.54
C ALA A 150 -3.58 -14.53 17.09
N ALA A 151 -4.11 -15.74 17.01
CA ALA A 151 -5.44 -16.09 17.52
C ALA A 151 -5.37 -16.54 18.99
N ASN A 152 -6.36 -16.15 19.79
CA ASN A 152 -6.57 -16.65 21.16
C ASN A 152 -7.88 -17.45 21.33
N GLY A 153 -8.43 -17.97 20.23
CA GLY A 153 -9.69 -18.70 20.21
C GLY A 153 -10.95 -17.84 20.15
N SER A 154 -10.84 -16.53 20.37
CA SER A 154 -11.99 -15.60 20.28
C SER A 154 -11.69 -14.33 19.47
N THR A 155 -10.43 -13.92 19.40
CA THR A 155 -10.01 -12.64 18.82
C THR A 155 -8.63 -12.78 18.16
N TYR A 156 -8.32 -11.88 17.23
CA TYR A 156 -7.02 -11.79 16.57
C TYR A 156 -6.17 -10.62 17.08
N SER A 157 -4.90 -10.90 17.37
CA SER A 157 -3.91 -9.95 17.87
C SER A 157 -3.38 -9.04 16.77
N SER A 158 -3.00 -7.80 17.11
CA SER A 158 -2.20 -6.93 16.24
C SER A 158 -0.73 -7.37 16.12
N THR A 159 -0.29 -8.30 16.97
CA THR A 159 1.05 -8.90 16.92
C THR A 159 0.97 -10.25 16.21
N TRP A 160 1.18 -10.25 14.89
CA TRP A 160 1.03 -11.44 14.05
C TRP A 160 2.16 -12.47 14.21
N ARG A 161 3.26 -12.10 14.87
CA ARG A 161 4.34 -13.03 15.24
C ARG A 161 4.04 -13.82 16.51
N GLY A 162 2.92 -13.50 17.17
CA GLY A 162 2.58 -14.04 18.48
C GLY A 162 3.52 -13.59 19.60
N PRO A 163 3.22 -14.00 20.84
CA PRO A 163 1.93 -14.58 21.24
C PRO A 163 0.77 -13.57 21.09
N PRO A 164 -0.49 -14.04 21.07
CA PRO A 164 -1.64 -13.16 20.91
C PRO A 164 -1.77 -12.19 22.09
N GLN A 165 -2.01 -10.92 21.78
CA GLN A 165 -2.31 -9.88 22.76
C GLN A 165 -3.79 -9.93 23.18
N ALA A 166 -4.14 -9.14 24.20
CA ALA A 166 -5.54 -8.87 24.53
C ALA A 166 -6.28 -8.23 23.35
N PHE A 167 -7.62 -8.28 23.40
CA PHE A 167 -8.48 -7.73 22.34
C PHE A 167 -8.09 -6.29 21.99
N THR A 168 -7.96 -6.04 20.69
CA THR A 168 -7.88 -4.70 20.13
C THR A 168 -8.77 -4.61 18.90
N THR A 169 -9.45 -3.48 18.74
CA THR A 169 -10.29 -3.23 17.56
C THR A 169 -9.47 -3.22 16.28
N TRP A 170 -8.27 -2.64 16.30
CA TRP A 170 -7.39 -2.63 15.12
C TRP A 170 -6.81 -4.01 14.81
N GLY A 171 -6.59 -4.88 15.81
CA GLY A 171 -6.22 -6.28 15.56
C GLY A 171 -7.30 -7.04 14.78
N GLN A 172 -8.59 -6.83 15.13
CA GLN A 172 -9.70 -7.47 14.41
C GLN A 172 -9.85 -6.94 12.99
N LEU A 173 -9.82 -5.61 12.81
CA LEU A 173 -9.87 -5.01 11.48
C LEU A 173 -8.69 -5.45 10.62
N ALA A 174 -7.53 -5.61 11.24
CA ALA A 174 -6.35 -6.04 10.52
C ALA A 174 -6.45 -7.49 10.05
N ALA A 175 -7.01 -8.37 10.88
CA ALA A 175 -7.29 -9.75 10.49
C ALA A 175 -8.33 -9.83 9.35
N LEU A 176 -9.38 -9.01 9.40
CA LEU A 176 -10.40 -8.96 8.35
C LEU A 176 -9.82 -8.64 6.96
N ASP A 177 -8.95 -7.63 6.87
CA ASP A 177 -8.29 -7.27 5.61
C ASP A 177 -7.43 -8.42 5.06
N VAL A 178 -6.75 -9.19 5.93
CA VAL A 178 -5.97 -10.37 5.51
C VAL A 178 -6.90 -11.48 5.02
N PHE A 179 -7.97 -11.79 5.75
CA PHE A 179 -8.92 -12.84 5.37
C PHE A 179 -9.62 -12.53 4.05
N ALA A 180 -10.07 -11.30 3.86
CA ALA A 180 -10.65 -10.86 2.60
C ALA A 180 -9.63 -10.99 1.46
N SER A 181 -8.38 -10.59 1.70
CA SER A 181 -7.30 -10.71 0.71
C SER A 181 -6.97 -12.16 0.37
N ALA A 182 -7.00 -13.06 1.34
CA ALA A 182 -6.79 -14.49 1.13
C ALA A 182 -7.90 -15.12 0.28
N ILE A 183 -9.15 -14.72 0.48
CA ILE A 183 -10.29 -15.14 -0.37
C ILE A 183 -10.10 -14.66 -1.81
N VAL A 184 -9.61 -13.43 -2.01
CA VAL A 184 -9.35 -12.90 -3.36
C VAL A 184 -8.18 -13.61 -4.04
N ALA A 185 -7.20 -14.06 -3.26
CA ALA A 185 -5.97 -14.66 -3.78
C ALA A 185 -6.08 -16.18 -4.09
N ASN A 186 -7.06 -16.89 -3.53
CA ASN A 186 -7.22 -18.34 -3.62
C ASN A 186 -8.51 -18.76 -4.34
#